data_AF-A0AAU9DGY1-F1
#
_entry.id   AF-A0AAU9DGY1-F1
#
_cell.length_a   1.000
_cell.length_b   1.000
_cell.length_c   1.000
_cell.angle_alpha   90.00
_cell.angle_beta   90.00
_cell.angle_gamma   90.00
#
_symmetry.space_group_name_H-M   'P 1'
#
loop_
_entity.id
_entity.type
_entity.pdbx_description
1 polymer ?
#
loop_
_entity_poly.entity_id
_entity_poly.type
_entity_poly.pdbx_seq_one_letter_code
_entity_poly.pdbx_strand_id
1 'polypeptide(L)'
;MMSTELAEILEKKFEISKEEKISIVNKMITKLDDNQISQVIESLKKPFFNAQLNEYLIDSQLPEIDSKEFDFLVQAAKYHGNIVRSLMNEAGISNYYIDKFSKKYHLKTITNKTLVFPSKKIDAPFLFQKQYSKSVISHESALYLLDLCDVIPKRTVMSMPMRYKLSQISDTVLRSSWEIYNRKKSLLVRYPDNDPLVLTRSEPIEKSQILIKETSEGNPVRVTTSERTIADILRPNSCTDEESKVESIRKYYYLNPGKGQRLRRVAHKEGVLSELDRYLWSLKLD
;
A
#
# COMPACT_ATOMS: atom_id res chain seq x y z
N MET A 1 37.81 8.41 8.88
CA MET A 1 38.06 7.31 7.92
C MET A 1 37.64 5.97 8.51
N MET A 2 38.18 5.55 9.66
CA MET A 2 37.85 4.24 10.27
C MET A 2 36.37 4.06 10.69
N SER A 3 35.66 5.15 11.04
CA SER A 3 34.23 5.12 11.39
C SER A 3 33.31 4.96 10.18
N THR A 4 33.74 5.45 9.01
CA THR A 4 32.97 5.45 7.77
C THR A 4 33.04 4.09 7.09
N GLU A 5 34.21 3.44 7.13
CA GLU A 5 34.37 2.05 6.68
C GLU A 5 33.61 1.06 7.57
N LEU A 6 33.61 1.26 8.90
CA LEU A 6 32.78 0.47 9.82
C LEU A 6 31.28 0.64 9.55
N ALA A 7 30.83 1.85 9.23
CA ALA A 7 29.43 2.13 8.88
C ALA A 7 29.04 1.48 7.54
N GLU A 8 29.86 1.58 6.50
CA GLU A 8 29.62 0.90 5.21
C GLU A 8 29.66 -0.63 5.32
N ILE A 9 30.54 -1.18 6.17
CA ILE A 9 30.60 -2.61 6.47
C ILE A 9 29.35 -3.06 7.25
N LEU A 10 28.82 -2.21 8.14
CA LEU A 10 27.59 -2.48 8.87
C LEU A 10 26.37 -2.39 7.94
N GLU A 11 26.26 -1.37 7.08
CA GLU A 11 25.16 -1.22 6.12
C GLU A 11 25.09 -2.36 5.11
N LYS A 12 26.22 -2.82 4.57
CA LYS A 12 26.29 -4.02 3.70
C LYS A 12 25.93 -5.33 4.44
N LYS A 13 26.01 -5.37 5.77
CA LYS A 13 25.68 -6.55 6.59
C LYS A 13 24.18 -6.71 6.87
N PHE A 14 23.32 -5.76 6.49
CA PHE A 14 21.87 -5.82 6.82
C PHE A 14 20.97 -6.40 5.72
N GLU A 15 21.50 -6.81 4.57
CA GLU A 15 20.79 -7.60 3.55
C GLU A 15 20.75 -9.11 3.83
N ILE A 16 21.07 -9.53 5.05
CA ILE A 16 20.95 -10.93 5.49
C ILE A 16 19.51 -11.31 5.85
N SER A 17 19.18 -12.59 5.75
CA SER A 17 17.82 -13.10 5.98
C SER A 17 17.38 -12.90 7.44
N LYS A 18 16.05 -12.92 7.69
CA LYS A 18 15.52 -12.80 9.06
C LYS A 18 16.10 -13.88 10.00
N GLU A 19 16.27 -15.09 9.48
CA GLU A 19 16.83 -16.23 10.23
C GLU A 19 18.30 -16.00 10.60
N GLU A 20 19.09 -15.43 9.68
CA GLU A 20 20.48 -15.05 9.96
C GLU A 20 20.57 -13.93 10.98
N LYS A 21 19.70 -12.91 10.90
CA LYS A 21 19.60 -11.84 11.91
C LYS A 21 19.30 -12.42 13.29
N ILE A 22 18.33 -13.32 13.39
CA ILE A 22 17.98 -14.01 14.64
C ILE A 22 19.16 -14.84 15.14
N SER A 23 19.85 -15.58 14.27
CA SER A 23 21.02 -16.37 14.63
C SER A 23 22.15 -15.50 15.22
N ILE A 24 22.42 -14.34 14.62
CA ILE A 24 23.42 -13.39 15.11
C ILE A 24 23.03 -12.87 16.49
N VAL A 25 21.78 -12.44 16.67
CA VAL A 25 21.27 -11.96 17.96
C VAL A 25 21.37 -13.05 19.02
N ASN A 26 20.96 -14.29 18.72
CA ASN A 26 21.06 -15.41 19.64
C ASN A 26 22.52 -15.69 20.05
N LYS A 27 23.47 -15.65 19.10
CA LYS A 27 24.91 -15.78 19.39
C LYS A 27 25.46 -14.64 20.26
N MET A 28 24.87 -13.46 20.20
CA MET A 28 25.23 -12.34 21.09
C MET A 28 24.66 -12.58 22.48
N ILE A 29 23.36 -12.92 22.59
CA ILE A 29 22.67 -13.16 23.86
C ILE A 29 23.36 -14.26 24.68
N THR A 30 23.81 -15.35 24.04
CA THR A 30 24.50 -16.45 24.75
C THR A 30 25.84 -16.07 25.40
N LYS A 31 26.38 -14.89 25.10
CA LYS A 31 27.63 -14.38 25.69
C LYS A 31 27.40 -13.35 26.80
N LEU A 32 26.16 -12.93 27.03
CA LEU A 32 25.81 -11.90 28.02
C LEU A 32 25.43 -12.52 29.36
N ASP A 33 25.72 -11.81 30.44
CA ASP A 33 25.22 -12.15 31.78
C ASP A 33 23.78 -11.64 32.03
N ASP A 34 23.15 -12.09 33.11
CA ASP A 34 21.75 -11.75 33.45
C ASP A 34 21.50 -10.23 33.56
N ASN A 35 22.46 -9.47 34.08
CA ASN A 35 22.34 -8.02 34.22
C ASN A 35 22.45 -7.33 32.85
N GLN A 36 23.39 -7.77 32.02
CA GLN A 36 23.53 -7.29 30.64
C GLN A 36 22.30 -7.63 29.79
N ILE A 37 21.74 -8.83 29.93
CA ILE A 37 20.49 -9.22 29.25
C ILE A 37 19.34 -8.31 29.69
N SER A 38 19.23 -8.01 30.99
CA SER A 38 18.21 -7.10 31.52
C SER A 38 18.34 -5.68 30.93
N GLN A 39 19.57 -5.17 30.82
CA GLN A 39 19.84 -3.88 30.17
C GLN A 39 19.47 -3.88 28.69
N VAL A 40 19.75 -4.98 27.97
CA VAL A 40 19.35 -5.14 26.57
C VAL A 40 17.82 -5.15 26.44
N ILE A 41 17.12 -5.91 27.30
CA ILE A 41 15.65 -5.95 27.31
C ILE A 41 15.08 -4.55 27.54
N GLU A 42 15.59 -3.80 28.52
CA GLU A 42 15.12 -2.45 28.80
C GLU A 42 15.40 -1.49 27.63
N SER A 43 16.59 -1.62 27.03
CA SER A 43 17.01 -0.84 25.87
C SER A 43 16.19 -1.14 24.61
N LEU A 44 15.70 -2.37 24.44
CA LEU A 44 14.81 -2.73 23.32
C LEU A 44 13.34 -2.38 23.60
N LYS A 45 12.89 -2.49 24.85
CA LYS A 45 11.50 -2.20 25.26
C LYS A 45 11.07 -0.77 24.95
N LYS A 46 11.89 0.23 25.30
CA LYS A 46 11.53 1.65 25.17
C LYS A 46 11.41 2.15 23.72
N PRO A 47 12.45 2.06 22.87
CA PRO A 47 12.39 2.66 21.53
C PRO A 47 11.57 1.84 20.55
N PHE A 48 11.50 0.52 20.70
CA PHE A 48 10.81 -0.33 19.74
C PHE A 48 9.34 -0.52 20.12
N PHE A 49 9.05 -1.12 21.27
CA PHE A 49 7.68 -1.45 21.64
C PHE A 49 6.91 -0.24 22.15
N ASN A 50 7.48 0.57 23.05
CA ASN A 50 6.74 1.71 23.56
C ASN A 50 6.51 2.74 22.45
N ALA A 51 7.52 3.15 21.68
CA ALA A 51 7.29 4.17 20.65
C ALA A 51 6.26 3.72 19.58
N GLN A 52 6.31 2.46 19.13
CA GLN A 52 5.39 1.98 18.10
C GLN A 52 4.00 1.62 18.61
N LEU A 53 3.90 1.06 19.83
CA LEU A 53 2.65 0.53 20.36
C LEU A 53 1.93 1.50 21.29
N ASN A 54 2.58 2.53 21.84
CA ASN A 54 2.00 3.41 22.86
C ASN A 54 0.66 4.03 22.44
N GLU A 55 0.51 4.37 21.16
CA GLU A 55 -0.76 4.91 20.61
C GLU A 55 -1.91 3.91 20.58
N TYR A 56 -1.64 2.63 20.85
CA TYR A 56 -2.61 1.54 20.90
C TYR A 56 -2.85 1.00 22.32
N LEU A 57 -1.99 1.33 23.29
CA LEU A 57 -2.08 0.78 24.66
C LEU A 57 -3.21 1.45 25.46
N ILE A 58 -3.85 0.66 26.32
CA ILE A 58 -4.76 1.16 27.35
C ILE A 58 -3.91 1.46 28.60
N ASP A 59 -4.06 2.65 29.16
CA ASP A 59 -3.34 3.12 30.35
C ASP A 59 -1.80 2.99 30.25
N SER A 60 -1.26 3.04 29.03
CA SER A 60 0.17 2.84 28.73
C SER A 60 0.73 1.49 29.21
N GLN A 61 -0.13 0.49 29.46
CA GLN A 61 0.29 -0.84 29.90
C GLN A 61 0.52 -1.76 28.71
N LEU A 62 1.75 -2.23 28.56
CA LEU A 62 2.10 -3.24 27.55
C LEU A 62 1.58 -4.61 28.00
N PRO A 63 0.82 -5.34 27.16
CA PRO A 63 0.45 -6.72 27.45
C PRO A 63 1.67 -7.62 27.59
N GLU A 64 1.48 -8.80 28.19
CA GLU A 64 2.53 -9.81 28.28
C GLU A 64 3.10 -10.12 26.89
N ILE A 65 4.42 -10.08 26.77
CA ILE A 65 5.15 -10.42 25.54
C ILE A 65 4.81 -11.89 25.22
N ASP A 66 4.48 -12.17 23.96
CA ASP A 66 3.95 -13.46 23.46
C ASP A 66 2.47 -13.75 23.74
N SER A 67 1.75 -12.84 24.40
CA SER A 67 0.29 -12.95 24.48
C SER A 67 -0.38 -12.70 23.12
N LYS A 68 -1.57 -13.27 22.93
CA LYS A 68 -2.39 -12.99 21.73
C LYS A 68 -2.77 -11.52 21.59
N GLU A 69 -2.81 -10.80 22.70
CA GLU A 69 -3.07 -9.37 22.72
C GLU A 69 -1.86 -8.59 22.19
N PHE A 70 -0.67 -8.96 22.64
CA PHE A 70 0.58 -8.40 22.13
C PHE A 70 0.73 -8.64 20.62
N ASP A 71 0.52 -9.89 20.15
CA ASP A 71 0.53 -10.22 18.72
C ASP A 71 -0.44 -9.34 17.92
N PHE A 72 -1.65 -9.14 18.46
CA PHE A 72 -2.68 -8.30 17.85
C PHE A 72 -2.24 -6.84 17.73
N LEU A 73 -1.66 -6.26 18.77
CA LEU A 73 -1.15 -4.90 18.76
C LEU A 73 0.04 -4.72 17.80
N VAL A 74 0.93 -5.72 17.72
CA VAL A 74 2.03 -5.72 16.74
C VAL A 74 1.49 -5.69 15.32
N GLN A 75 0.47 -6.50 15.00
CA GLN A 75 -0.19 -6.43 13.69
C GLN A 75 -0.95 -5.12 13.48
N ALA A 76 -1.57 -4.57 14.52
CA ALA A 76 -2.25 -3.28 14.45
C ALA A 76 -1.26 -2.16 14.09
N ALA A 77 -0.10 -2.11 14.76
CA ALA A 77 0.95 -1.15 14.45
C ALA A 77 1.51 -1.33 13.03
N LYS A 78 1.76 -2.58 12.62
CA LYS A 78 2.22 -2.91 11.26
C LYS A 78 1.31 -2.38 10.15
N TYR A 79 0.00 -2.36 10.39
CA TYR A 79 -0.99 -1.87 9.43
C TYR A 79 -1.60 -0.52 9.85
N HIS A 80 -0.87 0.28 10.63
CA HIS A 80 -1.26 1.64 11.02
C HIS A 80 -2.69 1.73 11.59
N GLY A 81 -3.09 0.72 12.36
CA GLY A 81 -4.40 0.60 13.00
C GLY A 81 -5.54 0.11 12.10
N ASN A 82 -5.26 -0.21 10.83
CA ASN A 82 -6.21 -0.78 9.88
C ASN A 82 -6.19 -2.32 9.97
N ILE A 83 -7.19 -2.88 10.65
CA ILE A 83 -7.29 -4.30 10.98
C ILE A 83 -8.10 -5.04 9.92
N VAL A 84 -7.45 -6.00 9.27
CA VAL A 84 -8.10 -6.90 8.30
C VAL A 84 -8.13 -8.31 8.88
N ARG A 85 -9.32 -8.89 9.02
CA ARG A 85 -9.49 -10.20 9.67
C ARG A 85 -8.63 -11.30 9.05
N SER A 86 -8.54 -11.35 7.71
CA SER A 86 -7.71 -12.36 7.03
C SER A 86 -6.22 -12.22 7.35
N LEU A 87 -5.69 -11.00 7.43
CA LEU A 87 -4.29 -10.75 7.78
C LEU A 87 -4.00 -11.13 9.24
N MET A 88 -4.95 -10.86 10.13
CA MET A 88 -4.84 -11.28 11.53
C MET A 88 -4.86 -12.81 11.66
N ASN A 89 -5.69 -13.49 10.88
CA ASN A 89 -5.72 -14.95 10.85
C ASN A 89 -4.43 -15.55 10.29
N GLU A 90 -3.86 -14.95 9.23
CA GLU A 90 -2.53 -15.32 8.69
C GLU A 90 -1.42 -15.16 9.74
N ALA A 91 -1.57 -14.21 10.68
CA ALA A 91 -0.67 -14.02 11.82
C ALA A 91 -1.00 -14.91 13.04
N GLY A 92 -1.91 -15.89 12.91
CA GLY A 92 -2.25 -16.81 13.99
C GLY A 92 -3.15 -16.22 15.09
N ILE A 93 -3.89 -15.15 14.78
CA ILE A 93 -4.88 -14.54 15.67
C ILE A 93 -6.28 -14.95 15.19
N SER A 94 -6.99 -15.76 15.98
CA SER A 94 -8.32 -16.26 15.61
C SER A 94 -9.39 -15.16 15.66
N ASN A 95 -10.52 -15.37 14.98
CA ASN A 95 -11.65 -14.42 15.02
C ASN A 95 -12.17 -14.16 16.44
N TYR A 96 -12.12 -15.16 17.33
CA TYR A 96 -12.44 -15.00 18.74
C TYR A 96 -11.58 -13.90 19.39
N TYR A 97 -10.26 -13.93 19.18
CA TYR A 97 -9.36 -12.91 19.72
C TYR A 97 -9.56 -11.55 19.06
N ILE A 98 -9.79 -11.52 17.74
CA ILE A 98 -10.09 -10.27 17.04
C ILE A 98 -11.34 -9.61 17.65
N ASP A 99 -12.40 -10.37 17.91
CA ASP A 99 -13.64 -9.83 18.49
C ASP A 99 -13.43 -9.41 19.95
N LYS A 100 -12.69 -10.20 20.72
CA LYS A 100 -12.30 -9.87 22.10
C LYS A 100 -11.55 -8.53 22.16
N PHE A 101 -10.52 -8.36 21.33
CA PHE A 101 -9.71 -7.15 21.32
C PHE A 101 -10.41 -5.98 20.65
N SER A 102 -11.24 -6.22 19.62
CA SER A 102 -12.09 -5.19 19.03
C SER A 102 -12.99 -4.52 20.08
N LYS A 103 -13.53 -5.30 21.02
CA LYS A 103 -14.32 -4.75 22.15
C LYS A 103 -13.44 -4.02 23.16
N LYS A 104 -12.32 -4.62 23.57
CA LYS A 104 -11.38 -4.05 24.56
C LYS A 104 -10.85 -2.68 24.12
N TYR A 105 -10.47 -2.54 22.84
CA TYR A 105 -9.88 -1.33 22.27
C TYR A 105 -10.89 -0.44 21.53
N HIS A 106 -12.19 -0.75 21.63
CA HIS A 106 -13.28 0.02 21.03
C HIS A 106 -13.15 0.28 19.52
N LEU A 107 -12.65 -0.70 18.75
CA LEU A 107 -12.41 -0.54 17.31
C LEU A 107 -13.69 -0.16 16.56
N LYS A 108 -13.54 0.72 15.57
CA LYS A 108 -14.59 1.12 14.64
C LYS A 108 -14.72 0.07 13.54
N THR A 109 -15.90 -0.54 13.42
CA THR A 109 -16.19 -1.49 12.33
C THR A 109 -16.46 -0.74 11.03
N ILE A 110 -15.69 -1.05 9.99
CA ILE A 110 -15.88 -0.49 8.64
C ILE A 110 -16.70 -1.46 7.78
N THR A 111 -16.31 -2.73 7.78
CA THR A 111 -17.09 -3.83 7.22
C THR A 111 -17.01 -5.04 8.16
N ASN A 112 -17.79 -6.09 7.90
CA ASN A 112 -17.65 -7.34 8.66
C ASN A 112 -16.22 -7.93 8.64
N LYS A 113 -15.39 -7.57 7.65
CA LYS A 113 -14.00 -8.04 7.47
C LYS A 113 -12.94 -7.05 7.94
N THR A 114 -13.29 -5.78 8.15
CA THR A 114 -12.32 -4.71 8.37
C THR A 114 -12.73 -3.81 9.54
N LEU A 115 -11.78 -3.50 10.40
CA LEU A 115 -11.93 -2.69 11.60
C LEU A 115 -10.79 -1.66 11.63
N VAL A 116 -10.98 -0.53 12.30
CA VAL A 116 -9.94 0.49 12.45
C VAL A 116 -9.87 0.96 13.90
N PHE A 117 -8.66 1.18 14.41
CA PHE A 117 -8.46 1.77 15.74
C PHE A 117 -9.07 3.19 15.81
N PRO A 118 -9.75 3.57 16.90
CA PRO A 118 -10.51 4.83 16.95
C PRO A 118 -9.69 6.10 16.67
N SER A 119 -8.42 6.09 17.09
CA SER A 119 -7.44 7.18 16.94
C SER A 119 -6.72 7.18 15.58
N LYS A 120 -6.95 6.17 14.75
CA LYS A 120 -6.25 5.97 13.48
C LYS A 120 -7.13 6.31 12.29
N LYS A 121 -6.50 6.78 11.23
CA LYS A 121 -7.18 7.06 9.97
C LYS A 121 -7.49 5.77 9.23
N ILE A 122 -8.64 5.78 8.56
CA ILE A 122 -9.04 4.70 7.67
C ILE A 122 -8.17 4.80 6.41
N ASP A 123 -7.54 3.71 6.02
CA ASP A 123 -6.83 3.61 4.75
C ASP A 123 -7.73 2.91 3.71
N ALA A 124 -8.57 3.70 3.03
CA ALA A 124 -9.58 3.16 2.13
C ALA A 124 -9.00 2.35 0.97
N PRO A 125 -7.95 2.80 0.24
CA PRO A 125 -7.35 1.99 -0.82
C PRO A 125 -6.82 0.64 -0.32
N PHE A 126 -6.14 0.61 0.83
CA PHE A 126 -5.64 -0.63 1.43
C PHE A 126 -6.78 -1.58 1.81
N LEU A 127 -7.74 -1.11 2.60
CA LEU A 127 -8.87 -1.94 3.06
C LEU A 127 -9.67 -2.48 1.88
N PHE A 128 -9.93 -1.63 0.87
CA PHE A 128 -10.65 -2.03 -0.33
C PHE A 128 -9.90 -3.13 -1.09
N GLN A 129 -8.58 -3.00 -1.25
CA GLN A 129 -7.77 -4.01 -1.93
C GLN A 129 -7.68 -5.35 -1.19
N LYS A 130 -7.81 -5.35 0.13
CA LYS A 130 -7.85 -6.59 0.92
C LYS A 130 -9.20 -7.27 0.81
N GLN A 131 -10.28 -6.51 0.69
CA GLN A 131 -11.61 -7.07 0.42
C GLN A 131 -11.76 -7.53 -1.05
N TYR A 132 -11.14 -6.80 -1.98
CA TYR A 132 -11.24 -7.00 -3.42
C TYR A 132 -9.84 -7.21 -4.03
N SER A 133 -9.35 -8.45 -3.96
CA SER A 133 -7.96 -8.83 -4.29
C SER A 133 -7.52 -8.54 -5.73
N LYS A 134 -8.46 -8.40 -6.68
CA LYS A 134 -8.17 -8.04 -8.07
C LYS A 134 -8.18 -6.54 -8.36
N SER A 135 -8.45 -5.72 -7.33
CA SER A 135 -8.39 -4.27 -7.44
C SER A 135 -6.95 -3.78 -7.43
N VAL A 136 -6.64 -2.81 -8.29
CA VAL A 136 -5.31 -2.19 -8.46
C VAL A 136 -5.49 -0.68 -8.65
N ILE A 137 -4.71 0.14 -7.94
CA ILE A 137 -4.68 1.59 -8.15
C ILE A 137 -4.06 1.89 -9.53
N SER A 138 -4.67 2.79 -10.29
CA SER A 138 -4.32 3.05 -11.71
C SER A 138 -4.55 4.52 -12.09
N HIS A 139 -4.27 4.88 -13.35
CA HIS A 139 -4.50 6.22 -13.92
C HIS A 139 -3.86 7.34 -13.06
N GLU A 140 -4.56 8.46 -12.80
CA GLU A 140 -4.01 9.64 -12.11
C GLU A 140 -3.53 9.31 -10.69
N SER A 141 -4.21 8.43 -9.98
CA SER A 141 -3.79 8.01 -8.64
C SER A 141 -2.49 7.21 -8.66
N ALA A 142 -2.29 6.41 -9.71
CA ALA A 142 -1.02 5.73 -9.92
C ALA A 142 0.07 6.70 -10.40
N LEU A 143 -0.25 7.74 -11.18
CA LEU A 143 0.74 8.76 -11.55
C LEU A 143 1.33 9.40 -10.30
N TYR A 144 0.48 9.81 -9.37
CA TYR A 144 0.90 10.42 -8.11
C TYR A 144 1.75 9.46 -7.26
N LEU A 145 1.29 8.22 -7.04
CA LEU A 145 2.03 7.22 -6.24
C LEU A 145 3.36 6.74 -6.87
N LEU A 146 3.58 7.02 -8.17
CA LEU A 146 4.78 6.66 -8.91
C LEU A 146 5.70 7.86 -9.14
N ASP A 147 5.38 9.02 -8.57
CA ASP A 147 6.12 10.28 -8.75
C ASP A 147 6.22 10.70 -10.23
N LEU A 148 5.19 10.35 -11.02
CA LEU A 148 5.07 10.73 -12.43
C LEU A 148 4.28 12.02 -12.62
N CYS A 149 3.62 12.53 -11.59
CA CYS A 149 2.90 13.80 -11.60
C CYS A 149 2.82 14.34 -10.17
N ASP A 150 2.95 15.66 -10.01
CA ASP A 150 2.88 16.30 -8.69
C ASP A 150 1.45 16.70 -8.29
N VAL A 151 0.47 16.45 -9.17
CA VAL A 151 -0.94 16.75 -8.92
C VAL A 151 -1.53 15.75 -7.93
N ILE A 152 -1.95 16.25 -6.77
CA ILE A 152 -2.64 15.45 -5.76
C ILE A 152 -4.03 15.05 -6.29
N PRO A 153 -4.33 13.74 -6.41
CA PRO A 153 -5.59 13.28 -6.98
C PRO A 153 -6.75 13.50 -5.99
N LYS A 154 -7.87 14.06 -6.46
CA LYS A 154 -9.09 14.28 -5.66
C LYS A 154 -9.91 13.01 -5.36
N ARG A 155 -9.47 11.88 -5.90
CA ARG A 155 -10.12 10.56 -5.83
C ARG A 155 -9.10 9.49 -6.15
N THR A 156 -9.28 8.31 -5.56
CA THR A 156 -8.42 7.16 -5.88
C THR A 156 -9.04 6.32 -6.99
N VAL A 157 -8.41 6.25 -8.16
CA VAL A 157 -8.88 5.45 -9.30
C VAL A 157 -8.38 4.01 -9.16
N MET A 158 -9.33 3.07 -9.12
CA MET A 158 -9.12 1.65 -8.90
C MET A 158 -9.61 0.88 -10.11
N SER A 159 -8.69 0.25 -10.85
CA SER A 159 -9.04 -0.64 -11.96
C SER A 159 -9.49 -2.00 -11.45
N MET A 160 -10.62 -2.45 -11.98
CA MET A 160 -11.27 -3.72 -11.67
C MET A 160 -11.48 -4.55 -12.95
N PRO A 161 -11.30 -5.87 -12.92
CA PRO A 161 -11.60 -6.71 -14.08
C PRO A 161 -13.06 -6.58 -14.52
N MET A 162 -13.34 -6.50 -15.83
CA MET A 162 -14.70 -6.35 -16.38
C MET A 162 -15.72 -7.34 -15.84
N ARG A 163 -15.30 -8.58 -15.57
CA ARG A 163 -16.17 -9.65 -15.05
C ARG A 163 -16.59 -9.46 -13.59
N TYR A 164 -16.00 -8.49 -12.87
CA TYR A 164 -16.36 -8.20 -11.49
C TYR A 164 -17.71 -7.46 -11.44
N LYS A 165 -18.68 -8.05 -10.74
CA LYS A 165 -20.03 -7.48 -10.60
C LYS A 165 -20.00 -6.31 -9.63
N LEU A 166 -19.84 -5.09 -10.14
CA LEU A 166 -19.84 -3.85 -9.33
C LEU A 166 -21.14 -3.66 -8.53
N SER A 167 -22.28 -4.20 -9.00
CA SER A 167 -23.53 -4.16 -8.23
C SER A 167 -23.40 -4.85 -6.87
N GLN A 168 -22.73 -6.00 -6.80
CA GLN A 168 -22.50 -6.70 -5.52
C GLN A 168 -21.62 -5.90 -4.56
N ILE A 169 -20.70 -5.08 -5.09
CA ILE A 169 -19.90 -4.16 -4.28
C ILE A 169 -20.79 -3.07 -3.70
N SER A 170 -21.67 -2.50 -4.52
CA SER A 170 -22.62 -1.47 -4.09
C SER A 170 -23.52 -1.94 -2.94
N ASP A 171 -23.89 -3.23 -2.92
CA ASP A 171 -24.73 -3.80 -1.86
C ASP A 171 -23.95 -4.08 -0.56
N THR A 172 -22.63 -4.18 -0.65
CA THR A 172 -21.76 -4.58 0.48
C THR A 172 -21.07 -3.39 1.14
N VAL A 173 -20.79 -2.33 0.39
CA VAL A 173 -20.04 -1.17 0.90
C VAL A 173 -20.98 -0.14 1.51
N LEU A 174 -20.56 0.46 2.62
CA LEU A 174 -21.35 1.38 3.45
C LEU A 174 -22.02 2.50 2.64
N ARG A 175 -21.33 3.07 1.63
CA ARG A 175 -21.84 4.14 0.77
C ARG A 175 -21.24 4.05 -0.62
N SER A 176 -22.10 3.94 -1.63
CA SER A 176 -21.68 4.01 -3.04
C SER A 176 -22.71 4.69 -3.92
N SER A 177 -22.25 5.28 -5.01
CA SER A 177 -23.09 5.92 -6.03
C SER A 177 -22.52 5.67 -7.42
N TRP A 178 -23.38 5.62 -8.43
CA TRP A 178 -22.92 5.56 -9.81
C TRP A 178 -22.44 6.93 -10.28
N GLU A 179 -21.36 6.95 -11.05
CA GLU A 179 -20.86 8.16 -11.70
C GLU A 179 -20.30 7.85 -13.09
N ILE A 180 -19.88 8.90 -13.80
CA ILE A 180 -19.17 8.79 -15.05
C ILE A 180 -17.70 9.11 -14.80
N TYR A 181 -16.83 8.16 -15.17
CA TYR A 181 -15.38 8.34 -15.18
C TYR A 181 -14.85 7.77 -16.49
N ASN A 182 -13.91 8.47 -17.13
CA ASN A 182 -13.43 8.16 -18.47
C ASN A 182 -14.54 7.83 -19.48
N ARG A 183 -15.60 8.68 -19.49
CA ARG A 183 -16.82 8.52 -20.31
C ARG A 183 -17.53 7.16 -20.18
N LYS A 184 -17.29 6.45 -19.06
CA LYS A 184 -17.87 5.14 -18.76
C LYS A 184 -18.56 5.15 -17.40
N LYS A 185 -19.60 4.32 -17.26
CA LYS A 185 -20.26 4.08 -15.98
C LYS A 185 -19.29 3.43 -15.00
N SER A 186 -19.04 4.12 -13.90
CA SER A 186 -18.12 3.72 -12.83
C SER A 186 -18.83 3.76 -11.49
N LEU A 187 -18.33 3.00 -10.51
CA LEU A 187 -18.88 3.00 -9.15
C LEU A 187 -17.99 3.85 -8.25
N LEU A 188 -18.56 4.87 -7.64
CA LEU A 188 -17.92 5.67 -6.61
C LEU A 188 -18.19 5.03 -5.25
N VAL A 189 -17.13 4.74 -4.49
CA VAL A 189 -17.20 4.15 -3.16
C VAL A 189 -16.65 5.14 -2.15
N ARG A 190 -17.36 5.34 -1.03
CA ARG A 190 -16.99 6.32 -0.01
C ARG A 190 -16.73 5.64 1.33
N TYR A 191 -15.54 5.87 1.86
CA TYR A 191 -15.20 5.59 3.24
C TYR A 191 -15.26 6.91 4.03
N PRO A 192 -15.58 6.87 5.34
CA PRO A 192 -15.47 8.07 6.18
C PRO A 192 -14.06 8.66 6.13
N ASP A 193 -13.96 9.98 6.11
CA ASP A 193 -12.71 10.74 6.19
C ASP A 193 -11.64 10.35 5.14
N ASN A 194 -12.07 9.88 3.97
CA ASN A 194 -11.22 9.48 2.85
C ASN A 194 -11.69 10.11 1.55
N ASP A 195 -10.75 10.34 0.63
CA ASP A 195 -11.08 10.60 -0.76
C ASP A 195 -11.84 9.41 -1.35
N PRO A 196 -12.83 9.66 -2.22
CA PRO A 196 -13.65 8.59 -2.72
C PRO A 196 -12.85 7.70 -3.69
N LEU A 197 -13.19 6.41 -3.71
CA LEU A 197 -12.60 5.45 -4.62
C LEU A 197 -13.47 5.36 -5.88
N VAL A 198 -12.87 5.54 -7.05
CA VAL A 198 -13.55 5.36 -8.35
C VAL A 198 -13.18 4.02 -8.93
N LEU A 199 -14.17 3.15 -9.07
CA LEU A 199 -13.98 1.83 -9.64
C LEU A 199 -14.22 1.88 -11.15
N THR A 200 -13.13 1.82 -11.91
CA THR A 200 -13.17 1.72 -13.37
C THR A 200 -12.98 0.27 -13.81
N ARG A 201 -13.51 -0.08 -14.99
CA ARG A 201 -13.40 -1.42 -15.55
C ARG A 201 -12.32 -1.48 -16.62
N SER A 202 -11.44 -2.46 -16.49
CA SER A 202 -10.41 -2.78 -17.47
C SER A 202 -10.34 -4.27 -17.74
N GLU A 203 -9.58 -4.66 -18.77
CA GLU A 203 -9.06 -6.01 -18.83
C GLU A 203 -8.23 -6.33 -17.58
N PRO A 204 -8.17 -7.61 -17.15
CA PRO A 204 -7.34 -8.01 -16.02
C PRO A 204 -5.89 -7.54 -16.19
N ILE A 205 -5.38 -6.81 -15.20
CA ILE A 205 -4.00 -6.32 -15.20
C ILE A 205 -3.09 -7.50 -14.87
N GLU A 206 -2.07 -7.70 -15.70
CA GLU A 206 -1.11 -8.79 -15.48
C GLU A 206 -0.23 -8.54 -14.26
N LYS A 207 0.22 -9.61 -13.60
CA LYS A 207 1.12 -9.49 -12.44
C LYS A 207 2.40 -8.70 -12.75
N SER A 208 2.91 -8.79 -13.98
CA SER A 208 4.08 -8.04 -14.47
C SER A 208 3.87 -6.54 -14.60
N GLN A 209 2.61 -6.09 -14.63
CA GLN A 209 2.18 -4.69 -14.70
C GLN A 209 1.70 -4.16 -13.35
N ILE A 210 1.92 -4.91 -12.27
CA ILE A 210 1.54 -4.53 -10.90
C ILE A 210 2.82 -4.44 -10.06
N LEU A 211 2.90 -3.39 -9.24
CA LEU A 211 3.92 -3.21 -8.22
C LEU A 211 3.24 -2.89 -6.87
N ILE A 212 4.02 -2.93 -5.79
CA ILE A 212 3.56 -2.53 -4.45
C ILE A 212 4.12 -1.15 -4.14
N LYS A 213 3.25 -0.25 -3.68
CA LYS A 213 3.60 1.05 -3.08
C LYS A 213 2.94 1.18 -1.73
N GLU A 214 3.39 2.15 -0.96
CA GLU A 214 2.75 2.55 0.29
C GLU A 214 1.75 3.67 0.02
N THR A 215 0.64 3.65 0.75
CA THR A 215 -0.30 4.77 0.82
C THR A 215 0.27 5.91 1.66
N SER A 216 -0.43 7.05 1.72
CA SER A 216 -0.10 8.13 2.67
C SER A 216 -0.15 7.69 4.14
N GLU A 217 -0.90 6.63 4.45
CA GLU A 217 -1.00 6.04 5.78
C GLU A 217 0.04 4.91 5.99
N GLY A 218 0.89 4.62 5.01
CA GLY A 218 1.99 3.66 5.11
C GLY A 218 1.63 2.20 4.77
N ASN A 219 0.38 1.90 4.40
CA ASN A 219 0.01 0.51 4.10
C ASN A 219 0.34 0.08 2.66
N PRO A 220 0.72 -1.18 2.43
CA PRO A 220 1.08 -1.66 1.11
C PRO A 220 -0.16 -1.89 0.22
N VAL A 221 -0.16 -1.23 -0.94
CA VAL A 221 -1.19 -1.32 -1.98
C VAL A 221 -0.61 -1.69 -3.35
N ARG A 222 -1.40 -2.42 -4.13
CA ARG A 222 -1.12 -2.75 -5.52
C ARG A 222 -1.39 -1.54 -6.41
N VAL A 223 -0.40 -1.14 -7.18
CA VAL A 223 -0.46 -0.04 -8.14
C VAL A 223 0.01 -0.55 -9.50
N THR A 224 -0.51 0.02 -10.59
CA THR A 224 0.03 -0.26 -11.93
C THR A 224 1.49 0.18 -12.05
N THR A 225 2.28 -0.52 -12.86
CA THR A 225 3.63 -0.07 -13.25
C THR A 225 3.57 1.25 -14.02
N SER A 226 4.65 2.04 -14.01
CA SER A 226 4.74 3.31 -14.73
C SER A 226 4.35 3.21 -16.21
N GLU A 227 4.77 2.15 -16.91
CA GLU A 227 4.42 1.93 -18.31
C GLU A 227 2.93 1.70 -18.51
N ARG A 228 2.32 0.90 -17.62
CA ARG A 228 0.89 0.63 -17.65
C ARG A 228 0.07 1.87 -17.29
N THR A 229 0.52 2.64 -16.30
CA THR A 229 -0.12 3.89 -15.90
C THR A 229 -0.15 4.90 -17.05
N ILE A 230 0.97 5.10 -17.74
CA ILE A 230 1.03 5.95 -18.93
C ILE A 230 0.09 5.43 -20.02
N ALA A 231 0.08 4.12 -20.27
CA ALA A 231 -0.83 3.56 -21.26
C ALA A 231 -2.32 3.79 -20.90
N ASP A 232 -2.68 3.72 -19.61
CA ASP A 232 -4.06 3.93 -19.16
C ASP A 232 -4.52 5.39 -19.35
N ILE A 233 -3.66 6.39 -19.10
CA ILE A 233 -4.01 7.81 -19.29
C ILE A 233 -4.04 8.25 -20.76
N LEU A 234 -3.39 7.50 -21.66
CA LEU A 234 -3.39 7.76 -23.11
C LEU A 234 -4.59 7.15 -23.84
N ARG A 235 -5.48 6.45 -23.13
CA ARG A 235 -6.69 5.92 -23.76
C ARG A 235 -7.58 7.08 -24.25
N PRO A 236 -8.30 6.93 -25.39
CA PRO A 236 -9.11 8.00 -25.97
C PRO A 236 -10.20 8.60 -25.06
N ASN A 237 -10.64 7.82 -24.05
CA ASN A 237 -11.66 8.24 -23.11
C ASN A 237 -11.11 8.74 -21.78
N SER A 238 -9.78 8.81 -21.63
CA SER A 238 -9.14 9.33 -20.42
C SER A 238 -9.56 10.76 -20.15
N CYS A 239 -9.90 11.08 -18.90
CA CYS A 239 -10.15 12.44 -18.44
C CYS A 239 -8.90 13.16 -17.92
N THR A 240 -7.73 12.50 -17.95
CA THR A 240 -6.45 13.14 -17.62
C THR A 240 -6.20 14.30 -18.57
N ASP A 241 -5.80 15.45 -18.04
CA ASP A 241 -5.48 16.64 -18.83
C ASP A 241 -4.17 16.48 -19.62
N GLU A 242 -3.99 17.30 -20.64
CA GLU A 242 -2.85 17.22 -21.56
C GLU A 242 -1.52 17.57 -20.88
N GLU A 243 -1.52 18.46 -19.89
CA GLU A 243 -0.32 18.86 -19.17
C GLU A 243 0.20 17.70 -18.31
N SER A 244 -0.68 17.06 -17.54
CA SER A 244 -0.37 15.85 -16.76
C SER A 244 0.14 14.69 -17.63
N LYS A 245 -0.41 14.51 -18.85
CA LYS A 245 0.10 13.50 -19.80
C LYS A 245 1.51 13.83 -20.27
N VAL A 246 1.77 15.08 -20.66
CA VAL A 246 3.11 15.51 -21.10
C VAL A 246 4.13 15.39 -19.96
N GLU A 247 3.78 15.85 -18.77
CA GLU A 247 4.63 15.80 -17.58
C GLU A 247 4.98 14.36 -17.23
N SER A 248 3.99 13.46 -17.17
CA SER A 248 4.20 12.07 -16.81
C SER A 248 5.08 11.30 -17.80
N ILE A 249 4.95 11.57 -19.10
CA ILE A 249 5.84 10.98 -20.11
C ILE A 249 7.28 11.48 -19.92
N ARG A 250 7.49 12.79 -19.71
CA ARG A 250 8.84 13.33 -19.45
C ARG A 250 9.45 12.74 -18.18
N LYS A 251 8.69 12.72 -17.07
CA LYS A 251 9.14 12.14 -15.79
C LYS A 251 9.45 10.66 -15.93
N TYR A 252 8.69 9.90 -16.71
CA TYR A 252 9.01 8.50 -16.97
C TYR A 252 10.40 8.31 -17.58
N TYR A 253 10.73 9.06 -18.64
CA TYR A 253 12.04 8.95 -19.29
C TYR A 253 13.18 9.42 -18.38
N TYR A 254 12.93 10.42 -17.55
CA TYR A 254 13.89 10.87 -16.54
C TYR A 254 14.15 9.80 -15.46
N LEU A 255 13.10 9.21 -14.90
CA LEU A 255 13.19 8.21 -13.83
C LEU A 255 13.62 6.82 -14.34
N ASN A 256 13.44 6.54 -15.63
CA ASN A 256 13.70 5.24 -16.24
C ASN A 256 14.56 5.36 -17.52
N PRO A 257 15.80 5.86 -17.42
CA PRO A 257 16.67 6.02 -18.58
C PRO A 257 16.88 4.67 -19.28
N GLY A 258 16.77 4.68 -20.61
CA GLY A 258 16.95 3.48 -21.45
C GLY A 258 15.77 2.49 -21.47
N LYS A 259 14.64 2.79 -20.80
CA LYS A 259 13.46 1.88 -20.76
C LYS A 259 12.35 2.23 -21.75
N GLY A 260 12.57 3.15 -22.71
CA GLY A 260 11.56 3.57 -23.70
C GLY A 260 10.91 2.41 -24.48
N GLN A 261 11.70 1.39 -24.85
CA GLN A 261 11.18 0.18 -25.51
C GLN A 261 10.18 -0.60 -24.65
N ARG A 262 10.35 -0.61 -23.33
CA ARG A 262 9.41 -1.25 -22.41
C ARG A 262 8.07 -0.51 -22.40
N LEU A 263 8.10 0.82 -22.36
CA LEU A 263 6.91 1.65 -22.46
C LEU A 263 6.16 1.42 -23.79
N ARG A 264 6.87 1.46 -24.93
CA ARG A 264 6.28 1.19 -26.26
C ARG A 264 5.64 -0.20 -26.34
N ARG A 265 6.29 -1.24 -25.80
CA ARG A 265 5.71 -2.60 -25.74
C ARG A 265 4.40 -2.66 -24.96
N VAL A 266 4.35 -2.04 -23.78
CA VAL A 266 3.13 -1.98 -22.97
C VAL A 266 2.06 -1.15 -23.68
N ALA A 267 2.40 0.01 -24.23
CA ALA A 267 1.47 0.86 -24.99
C ALA A 267 0.87 0.13 -26.21
N HIS A 268 1.68 -0.65 -26.94
CA HIS A 268 1.21 -1.50 -28.03
C HIS A 268 0.19 -2.53 -27.54
N LYS A 269 0.51 -3.22 -26.44
CA LYS A 269 -0.39 -4.22 -25.84
C LYS A 269 -1.72 -3.61 -25.37
N GLU A 270 -1.68 -2.40 -24.81
CA GLU A 270 -2.87 -1.70 -24.33
C GLU A 270 -3.63 -0.93 -25.46
N GLY A 271 -3.13 -0.96 -26.69
CA GLY A 271 -3.76 -0.37 -27.87
C GLY A 271 -3.59 1.14 -28.01
N VAL A 272 -2.54 1.73 -27.42
CA VAL A 272 -2.29 3.18 -27.36
C VAL A 272 -0.92 3.58 -27.92
N LEU A 273 -0.24 2.69 -28.67
CA LEU A 273 1.09 2.97 -29.22
C LEU A 273 1.10 4.20 -30.13
N SER A 274 0.16 4.29 -31.09
CA SER A 274 0.10 5.44 -32.02
C SER A 274 -0.06 6.77 -31.28
N GLU A 275 -0.84 6.77 -30.20
CA GLU A 275 -1.03 7.95 -29.37
C GLU A 275 0.24 8.29 -28.58
N LEU A 276 0.90 7.29 -27.99
CA LEU A 276 2.19 7.48 -27.33
C LEU A 276 3.22 8.07 -28.31
N ASP A 277 3.35 7.51 -29.51
CA ASP A 277 4.31 7.97 -30.52
C ASP A 277 4.08 9.43 -30.93
N ARG A 278 2.82 9.89 -30.95
CA ARG A 278 2.48 11.30 -31.16
C ARG A 278 3.06 12.21 -30.05
N TYR A 279 2.98 11.79 -28.78
CA TYR A 279 3.62 12.53 -27.69
C TYR A 279 5.15 12.44 -27.77
N LEU A 280 5.72 11.26 -27.99
CA LEU A 280 7.18 11.08 -28.05
C LEU A 280 7.80 11.94 -29.15
N TRP A 281 7.18 11.99 -30.32
CA TRP A 281 7.60 12.85 -31.43
C TRP A 281 7.57 14.34 -31.07
N SER A 282 6.48 14.81 -30.45
CA SER A 282 6.36 16.22 -30.06
C SER A 282 7.31 16.61 -28.93
N LEU A 283 7.67 15.67 -28.06
CA LEU A 283 8.58 15.86 -26.93
C LEU A 283 10.06 15.60 -27.27
N LYS A 284 10.36 15.10 -28.48
CA LYS A 284 11.71 14.67 -28.91
C LYS A 284 12.33 13.65 -27.96
N LEU A 285 11.54 12.63 -27.59
CA LEU A 285 11.95 11.52 -26.74
C LEU A 285 11.99 10.22 -27.58
N ASP A 286 13.02 9.40 -27.39
CA ASP A 286 13.26 8.18 -28.17
C ASP A 286 12.92 6.87 -27.42
#